data_AF-A0A8J6HLQ3-F1
#
_entry.id   AF-A0A8J6HLQ3-F1
#
_cell.length_a   1.000
_cell.length_b   1.000
_cell.length_c   1.000
_cell.angle_alpha   90.00
_cell.angle_beta   90.00
_cell.angle_gamma   90.00
#
_symmetry.space_group_name_H-M   'P 1'
#
loop_
_entity.id
_entity.type
_entity.pdbx_description
1 polymer ?
#
loop_
_entity_poly.entity_id
_entity_poly.type
_entity_poly.pdbx_seq_one_letter_code
_entity_poly.pdbx_strand_id
1 'polypeptide(L)'
;MIILLKTAAKWLACSGLIKIEHVLLGGGRRHWLPKVAHDPEQTKEEGRRLDGRNLIDDWARDKKKRGLKAEYVWNKGQLDKINPNQVDYLLGLFSYSHMDFEADRDPGPSGDPSLADMTRSALSILLKNPKGFFLFVEG
;
A
#
# COMPACT_ATOMS: atom_id res chain seq x y z
N MET A 1 12.78 5.79 4.99
CA MET A 1 12.41 5.56 6.40
C MET A 1 10.97 6.02 6.56
N ILE A 2 10.04 5.09 6.80
CA ILE A 2 8.61 5.35 7.02
C ILE A 2 8.34 4.84 8.45
N ILE A 3 8.38 5.74 9.41
CA ILE A 3 8.11 5.37 10.82
C ILE A 3 6.61 5.10 11.03
N LEU A 4 5.75 5.48 10.09
CA LEU A 4 4.30 5.30 10.20
C LEU A 4 3.81 3.86 9.94
N LEU A 5 4.40 3.05 9.05
CA LEU A 5 3.77 1.77 8.65
C LEU A 5 4.00 0.60 9.62
N LYS A 6 5.07 0.60 10.42
CA LYS A 6 5.31 -0.46 11.42
C LYS A 6 4.25 -0.46 12.52
N THR A 7 3.94 0.74 13.02
CA THR A 7 2.93 0.94 14.06
C THR A 7 1.54 0.96 13.44
N ALA A 8 1.35 1.58 12.28
CA ALA A 8 0.05 1.67 11.62
C ALA A 8 -0.51 0.31 11.19
N ALA A 9 0.26 -0.63 10.61
CA ALA A 9 -0.34 -1.92 10.21
C ALA A 9 -0.98 -2.68 11.40
N LYS A 10 -0.34 -2.63 12.58
CA LYS A 10 -0.88 -3.19 13.82
C LYS A 10 -2.04 -2.35 14.38
N TRP A 11 -1.89 -1.02 14.42
CA TRP A 11 -2.92 -0.11 14.92
C TRP A 11 -4.16 -0.08 14.02
N LEU A 12 -4.02 0.12 12.71
CA LEU A 12 -5.08 0.12 11.70
C LEU A 12 -5.89 -1.17 11.68
N ALA A 13 -5.22 -2.32 11.89
CA ALA A 13 -5.90 -3.61 11.98
C ALA A 13 -6.70 -3.78 13.28
N CYS A 14 -6.19 -3.27 14.41
CA CYS A 14 -6.89 -3.34 15.71
C CYS A 14 -7.99 -2.27 15.87
N SER A 15 -7.81 -1.08 15.31
CA SER A 15 -8.77 0.04 15.41
C SER A 15 -9.84 0.02 14.32
N GLY A 16 -9.69 -0.82 13.30
CA GLY A 16 -10.56 -0.84 12.12
C GLY A 16 -10.33 0.33 11.16
N LEU A 17 -9.33 1.19 11.41
CA LEU A 17 -9.01 2.35 10.57
C LEU A 17 -8.57 1.97 9.15
N ILE A 18 -8.05 0.76 8.94
CA ILE A 18 -7.74 0.23 7.60
C ILE A 18 -8.95 0.27 6.65
N LYS A 19 -10.17 0.33 7.22
CA LYS A 19 -11.44 0.35 6.48
C LYS A 19 -11.80 1.73 5.93
N ILE A 20 -11.25 2.81 6.46
CA ILE A 20 -11.66 4.18 6.10
C ILE A 20 -10.71 4.89 5.13
N GLU A 21 -9.45 4.48 5.05
CA GLU A 21 -8.45 5.16 4.22
C GLU A 21 -8.67 4.88 2.74
N HIS A 22 -8.68 5.94 1.93
CA HIS A 22 -8.82 5.87 0.47
C HIS A 22 -7.50 5.50 -0.21
N VAL A 23 -6.37 6.03 0.25
CA VAL A 23 -5.07 5.78 -0.39
C VAL A 23 -4.02 5.53 0.69
N LEU A 24 -3.32 4.41 0.58
CA LEU A 24 -2.18 4.03 1.40
C LEU A 24 -1.05 3.60 0.47
N LEU A 25 0.05 4.33 0.41
CA LEU A 25 1.18 4.06 -0.48
C LEU A 25 2.48 4.11 0.32
N GLY A 26 3.34 3.10 0.17
CA GLY A 26 4.65 3.08 0.81
C GLY A 26 5.28 1.68 0.84
N GLY A 27 6.21 1.45 1.78
CA GLY A 27 6.84 0.14 1.99
C GLY A 27 6.22 -0.69 3.12
N GLY A 28 6.91 -1.72 3.54
CA GLY A 28 6.62 -2.44 4.80
C GLY A 28 5.69 -3.63 4.63
N ARG A 29 5.64 -4.23 3.43
CA ARG A 29 4.82 -5.43 3.13
C ARG A 29 4.93 -6.52 4.20
N ARG A 30 6.12 -6.71 4.77
CA ARG A 30 6.38 -7.72 5.81
C ARG A 30 5.46 -7.62 7.04
N HIS A 31 4.95 -6.43 7.37
CA HIS A 31 4.06 -6.24 8.52
C HIS A 31 2.58 -6.55 8.21
N TRP A 32 2.27 -6.75 6.94
CA TRP A 32 0.95 -7.11 6.44
C TRP A 32 0.81 -8.62 6.19
N LEU A 33 1.92 -9.31 5.98
CA LEU A 33 1.97 -10.75 5.69
C LEU A 33 2.20 -11.59 6.97
N PRO A 34 1.57 -12.78 7.07
CA PRO A 34 1.88 -13.75 8.12
C PRO A 34 3.26 -14.36 7.93
N LYS A 35 3.84 -14.88 9.01
CA LYS A 35 5.19 -15.51 9.01
C LYS A 35 5.32 -16.70 8.04
N VAL A 36 4.23 -17.26 7.56
CA VAL A 36 4.24 -18.37 6.58
C VAL A 36 4.08 -17.92 5.13
N ALA A 37 3.82 -16.63 4.89
CA ALA A 37 3.66 -16.10 3.54
C ALA A 37 4.95 -15.44 3.07
N HIS A 38 5.36 -15.79 1.85
CA HIS A 38 6.52 -15.22 1.18
C HIS A 38 6.21 -13.87 0.54
N ASP A 39 7.18 -12.97 0.54
CA ASP A 39 7.08 -11.68 -0.14
C ASP A 39 7.09 -11.89 -1.68
N PRO A 40 6.25 -11.17 -2.44
CA PRO A 40 6.16 -11.34 -3.89
C PRO A 40 7.41 -10.88 -4.65
N GLU A 41 8.19 -9.96 -4.09
CA GLU A 41 9.43 -9.45 -4.68
C GLU A 41 10.64 -10.20 -4.10
N GLN A 42 10.69 -10.31 -2.77
CA GLN A 42 11.75 -11.01 -2.04
C GLN A 42 11.29 -12.40 -1.62
N THR A 43 11.19 -13.32 -2.58
CA THR A 43 10.58 -14.66 -2.40
C THR A 43 11.19 -15.53 -1.28
N LYS A 44 12.43 -15.23 -0.84
CA LYS A 44 13.08 -15.92 0.29
C LYS A 44 12.68 -15.36 1.65
N GLU A 45 12.11 -14.16 1.68
CA GLU A 45 11.69 -13.49 2.90
C GLU A 45 10.23 -13.81 3.23
N GLU A 46 9.97 -13.95 4.52
CA GLU A 46 8.63 -14.21 5.06
C GLU A 46 8.03 -12.96 5.70
N GLY A 47 6.71 -12.95 5.88
CA GLY A 47 6.02 -11.96 6.69
C GLY A 47 6.46 -11.96 8.17
N ARG A 48 6.01 -10.96 8.91
CA ARG A 48 6.38 -10.75 10.34
C ARG A 48 5.20 -10.89 11.28
N ARG A 49 3.98 -11.13 10.79
CA ARG A 49 2.82 -11.27 11.66
C ARG A 49 2.77 -12.67 12.29
N LEU A 50 2.54 -12.69 13.60
CA LEU A 50 2.45 -13.92 14.40
C LEU A 50 1.01 -14.41 14.61
N ASP A 51 0.01 -13.61 14.22
CA ASP A 51 -1.41 -13.94 14.36
C ASP A 51 -1.99 -14.71 13.17
N GLY A 52 -1.14 -15.13 12.22
CA GLY A 52 -1.53 -15.92 11.05
C GLY A 52 -2.37 -15.15 10.00
N ARG A 53 -2.60 -13.85 10.19
CA ARG A 53 -3.46 -13.07 9.30
C ARG A 53 -2.67 -12.44 8.16
N ASN A 54 -3.25 -12.48 6.96
CA ASN A 54 -2.83 -11.63 5.85
C ASN A 54 -3.74 -10.39 5.79
N LEU A 55 -3.19 -9.24 6.17
CA LEU A 55 -3.95 -7.99 6.21
C LEU A 55 -4.27 -7.42 4.83
N ILE A 56 -3.48 -7.77 3.81
CA ILE A 56 -3.74 -7.36 2.42
C ILE A 56 -5.05 -8.01 1.97
N ASP A 57 -5.18 -9.32 2.23
CA ASP A 57 -6.39 -10.06 1.90
C ASP A 57 -7.58 -9.62 2.75
N ASP A 58 -7.37 -9.34 4.05
CA ASP A 58 -8.42 -8.82 4.92
C ASP A 58 -8.96 -7.48 4.41
N TRP A 59 -8.06 -6.57 4.02
CA TRP A 59 -8.42 -5.27 3.43
C TRP A 59 -9.18 -5.46 2.12
N ALA A 60 -8.65 -6.26 1.18
CA ALA A 60 -9.29 -6.51 -0.11
C ALA A 60 -10.69 -7.14 0.05
N ARG A 61 -10.82 -8.12 0.96
CA ARG A 61 -12.12 -8.74 1.30
C ARG A 61 -13.11 -7.73 1.87
N ASP A 62 -12.68 -6.83 2.78
CA ASP A 62 -13.55 -5.79 3.34
C ASP A 62 -14.08 -4.86 2.25
N LYS A 63 -13.20 -4.35 1.37
CA LYS A 63 -13.59 -3.45 0.27
C LYS A 63 -14.55 -4.15 -0.70
N LYS A 64 -14.24 -5.38 -1.09
CA LYS A 64 -15.11 -6.21 -1.94
C LYS A 64 -16.48 -6.44 -1.30
N LYS A 65 -16.53 -6.78 -0.01
CA LYS A 65 -17.79 -7.00 0.73
C LYS A 65 -18.66 -5.75 0.75
N ARG A 66 -18.06 -4.57 0.75
CA ARG A 66 -18.75 -3.27 0.74
C ARG A 66 -19.08 -2.76 -0.67
N GLY A 67 -18.74 -3.51 -1.72
CA GLY A 67 -18.96 -3.11 -3.11
C GLY A 67 -18.09 -1.93 -3.55
N LEU A 68 -16.96 -1.71 -2.88
CA LEU A 68 -16.04 -0.60 -3.17
C LEU A 68 -15.01 -1.02 -4.21
N LYS A 69 -14.67 -0.10 -5.12
CA LYS A 69 -13.64 -0.33 -6.13
C LYS A 69 -12.27 -0.13 -5.51
N ALA A 70 -11.58 -1.23 -5.25
CA ALA A 70 -10.30 -1.23 -4.54
C ALA A 70 -9.25 -2.04 -5.30
N GLU A 71 -8.02 -1.53 -5.32
CA GLU A 71 -6.88 -2.19 -5.96
C GLU A 71 -5.69 -2.28 -5.00
N TYR A 72 -5.00 -3.41 -5.04
CA TYR A 72 -3.73 -3.63 -4.35
C TYR A 72 -2.60 -3.73 -5.37
N VAL A 73 -1.53 -2.95 -5.15
CA VAL A 73 -0.34 -2.94 -6.00
C VAL A 73 0.93 -3.03 -5.15
N TRP A 74 1.99 -3.56 -5.74
CA TRP A 74 3.27 -3.77 -5.04
C TRP A 74 4.51 -3.47 -5.87
N ASN A 75 4.37 -3.03 -7.12
CA ASN A 75 5.48 -2.54 -7.93
C ASN A 75 5.05 -1.34 -8.77
N LYS A 76 6.02 -0.64 -9.34
CA LYS A 76 5.78 0.54 -10.18
C LYS A 76 4.88 0.24 -11.38
N GLY A 77 5.12 -0.87 -12.08
CA GLY A 77 4.37 -1.21 -13.30
C GLY A 77 2.88 -1.46 -13.04
N GLN A 78 2.51 -1.95 -11.86
CA GLN A 78 1.12 -2.05 -11.42
C GLN A 78 0.54 -0.69 -11.07
N LEU A 79 1.30 0.16 -10.35
CA LEU A 79 0.87 1.52 -10.02
C LEU A 79 0.59 2.35 -11.28
N ASP A 80 1.46 2.28 -12.28
CA ASP A 80 1.34 2.99 -13.55
C ASP A 80 0.07 2.58 -14.34
N LYS A 81 -0.45 1.37 -14.11
CA LYS A 81 -1.66 0.85 -14.79
C LYS A 81 -2.95 1.20 -14.08
N ILE A 82 -2.89 1.81 -12.89
CA ILE A 82 -4.09 2.20 -12.15
C ILE A 82 -4.85 3.25 -12.94
N ASN A 83 -6.12 2.98 -13.21
CA ASN A 83 -7.06 3.95 -13.76
C ASN A 83 -7.77 4.66 -12.59
N PRO A 84 -7.49 5.95 -12.31
CA PRO A 84 -8.07 6.65 -11.18
C PRO A 84 -9.60 6.75 -11.24
N ASN A 85 -10.21 6.67 -12.42
CA ASN A 85 -11.66 6.71 -12.58
C ASN A 85 -12.36 5.39 -12.18
N GLN A 86 -11.59 4.30 -12.07
CA GLN A 86 -12.09 2.97 -11.76
C GLN A 86 -11.68 2.50 -10.35
N VAL A 87 -10.90 3.29 -9.61
CA VAL A 87 -10.37 2.91 -8.29
C VAL A 87 -10.68 4.01 -7.28
N ASP A 88 -11.39 3.66 -6.21
CA ASP A 88 -11.71 4.58 -5.12
C ASP A 88 -10.84 4.33 -3.87
N TYR A 89 -10.24 3.15 -3.79
CA TYR A 89 -9.37 2.69 -2.72
C TYR A 89 -8.09 2.06 -3.27
N LEU A 90 -6.93 2.57 -2.89
CA LEU A 90 -5.64 2.07 -3.36
C LEU A 90 -4.74 1.71 -2.17
N LEU A 91 -4.28 0.46 -2.15
CA LEU A 91 -3.22 0.01 -1.25
C LEU A 91 -1.97 -0.33 -2.07
N GLY A 92 -0.92 0.45 -1.90
CA GLY A 92 0.38 0.26 -2.55
C GLY A 92 1.45 -0.07 -1.52
N LEU A 93 1.99 -1.27 -1.59
CA LEU A 93 3.07 -1.72 -0.70
C LEU A 93 4.27 -2.17 -1.54
N PHE A 94 5.23 -1.27 -1.76
CA PHE A 94 6.26 -1.39 -2.81
C PHE A 94 7.54 -2.09 -2.39
N SER A 95 7.87 -2.09 -1.09
CA SER A 95 9.04 -2.80 -0.58
C SER A 95 8.70 -3.69 0.62
N TYR A 96 9.49 -4.75 0.81
CA TYR A 96 9.42 -5.64 1.97
C TYR A 96 9.51 -4.87 3.30
N SER A 97 10.41 -3.88 3.39
CA SER A 97 10.66 -3.12 4.61
C SER A 97 10.51 -1.61 4.44
N HIS A 98 11.57 -0.86 4.18
CA HIS A 98 11.49 0.53 3.76
C HIS A 98 11.71 0.58 2.25
N MET A 99 11.08 1.55 1.59
CA MET A 99 11.44 1.87 0.21
C MET A 99 12.89 2.33 0.16
N ASP A 100 13.55 2.00 -0.94
CA ASP A 100 14.93 2.40 -1.19
C ASP A 100 15.05 3.92 -1.36
N PHE A 101 16.24 4.45 -1.11
CA PHE A 101 16.52 5.85 -1.40
C PHE A 101 16.47 6.08 -2.91
N GLU A 102 16.11 7.29 -3.34
CA GLU A 102 15.96 7.62 -4.76
C GLU A 102 17.21 7.32 -5.60
N ALA A 103 18.40 7.39 -5.01
CA ALA A 103 19.67 7.10 -5.68
C ALA A 103 19.87 5.59 -6.00
N ASP A 104 19.30 4.71 -5.17
CA ASP A 104 19.47 3.25 -5.26
C ASP A 104 18.21 2.56 -5.81
N ARG A 105 17.14 3.32 -6.03
CA ARG A 105 15.84 2.84 -6.51
C ARG A 105 15.94 2.26 -7.91
N ASP A 106 15.41 1.06 -8.14
CA ASP A 106 15.13 0.56 -9.48
C ASP A 106 13.87 1.26 -10.04
N PRO A 107 13.96 2.11 -11.07
CA PRO A 107 12.82 2.80 -11.65
C PRO A 107 12.05 1.95 -12.67
N GLY A 108 12.48 0.72 -12.90
CA GLY A 108 11.85 -0.21 -13.84
C GLY A 108 10.45 -0.65 -13.41
N PRO A 109 9.69 -1.31 -14.30
CA PRO A 109 8.32 -1.76 -14.02
C PRO A 109 8.21 -2.73 -12.83
N SER A 110 9.28 -3.48 -12.55
CA SER A 110 9.33 -4.43 -11.45
C SER A 110 9.84 -3.83 -10.14
N GLY A 111 10.37 -2.60 -10.18
CA GLY A 111 10.93 -1.90 -9.03
C GLY A 111 9.93 -0.97 -8.35
N ASP A 112 10.47 0.05 -7.69
CA ASP A 112 9.75 0.95 -6.79
C ASP A 112 9.33 2.25 -7.49
N PRO A 113 8.10 2.77 -7.26
CA PRO A 113 7.72 4.11 -7.71
C PRO A 113 8.45 5.19 -6.91
N SER A 114 8.68 6.36 -7.52
CA SER A 114 9.21 7.51 -6.78
C SER A 114 8.16 8.09 -5.83
N LEU A 115 8.60 8.90 -4.85
CA LEU A 115 7.68 9.67 -3.99
C LEU A 115 6.75 10.57 -4.81
N ALA A 116 7.26 11.14 -5.90
CA ALA A 116 6.48 11.95 -6.82
C ALA A 116 5.41 11.11 -7.55
N ASP A 117 5.72 9.89 -7.99
CA ASP A 117 4.76 9.00 -8.65
C ASP A 117 3.65 8.57 -7.71
N MET A 118 3.99 8.19 -6.47
CA MET A 118 3.01 7.87 -5.43
C MET A 118 2.10 9.06 -5.12
N THR A 119 2.67 10.26 -4.99
CA THR A 119 1.91 11.49 -4.71
C THR A 119 0.96 11.83 -5.85
N ARG A 120 1.41 11.73 -7.11
CA ARG A 120 0.56 11.95 -8.29
C ARG A 120 -0.61 10.97 -8.32
N SER A 121 -0.35 9.68 -8.13
CA SER A 121 -1.38 8.65 -8.10
C SER A 121 -2.40 8.87 -6.98
N ALA A 122 -1.93 9.21 -5.78
CA ALA A 122 -2.79 9.54 -4.65
C ALA A 122 -3.70 10.75 -4.95
N LEU A 123 -3.13 11.83 -5.50
CA LEU A 123 -3.90 13.02 -5.88
C LEU A 123 -4.95 12.71 -6.93
N SER A 124 -4.62 11.91 -7.96
CA SER A 124 -5.58 11.53 -9.01
C SER A 124 -6.80 10.79 -8.47
N ILE A 125 -6.66 10.05 -7.37
CA ILE A 125 -7.78 9.36 -6.72
C ILE A 125 -8.51 10.31 -5.76
N LEU A 126 -7.79 11.04 -4.91
CA LEU A 126 -8.36 11.87 -3.85
C LEU A 126 -9.09 13.12 -4.37
N LEU A 127 -8.63 13.71 -5.48
CA LEU A 127 -9.26 14.89 -6.10
C LEU A 127 -10.70 14.63 -6.57
N LYS A 128 -11.09 13.37 -6.74
CA LYS A 128 -12.48 13.01 -7.08
C LYS A 128 -13.46 13.31 -5.96
N ASN A 129 -13.00 13.46 -4.71
CA ASN A 129 -13.87 13.70 -3.57
C ASN A 129 -14.21 15.19 -3.44
N PRO A 130 -15.45 15.63 -3.73
CA PRO A 130 -15.82 17.05 -3.66
C PRO A 130 -15.82 17.62 -2.24
N LYS A 131 -15.76 16.76 -1.21
CA LYS A 131 -15.66 17.18 0.20
C LYS A 131 -14.22 17.53 0.61
N GLY A 132 -13.27 17.43 -0.30
CA GLY A 132 -11.85 17.61 -0.04
C GLY A 132 -11.18 16.36 0.50
N PHE A 133 -9.89 16.48 0.79
CA PHE A 133 -9.05 15.40 1.30
C PHE A 133 -7.93 15.97 2.18
N PHE A 134 -7.37 15.09 3.00
CA PHE A 134 -6.09 15.31 3.67
C PHE A 134 -5.08 14.32 3.08
N LEU A 135 -3.90 14.81 2.71
CA LEU A 135 -2.82 13.99 2.20
C LEU A 135 -1.56 14.28 3.00
N PHE A 136 -0.96 13.22 3.55
CA PHE A 136 0.32 13.26 4.23
C PHE A 136 1.38 12.57 3.37
N VAL A 137 2.50 13.25 3.13
CA VAL A 137 3.62 12.76 2.32
C VAL A 137 4.91 12.92 3.13
N GLU A 138 5.67 11.84 3.27
CA GLU A 138 6.93 11.77 4.00
C GLU A 138 8.05 11.40 3.02
N GLY A 139 9.19 12.12 3.10
CA GLY A 139 10.37 11.91 2.26
C GLY A 139 11.63 11.73 3.10
#